data_AF-W8AJI8-F1
#
_entry.id   AF-W8AJI8-F1
#
_cell.length_a   1.000
_cell.length_b   1.000
_cell.length_c   1.000
_cell.angle_alpha   90.00
_cell.angle_beta   90.00
_cell.angle_gamma   90.00
#
_symmetry.space_group_name_H-M   'P 1'
#
loop_
_entity.id
_entity.type
_entity.pdbx_description
1 polymer ?
#
loop_
_entity_poly.entity_id
_entity_poly.type
_entity_poly.pdbx_seq_one_letter_code
_entity_poly.pdbx_strand_id
1 'polypeptide(L)'
;LCYLTSLHYKMAGLTVLYVPYVVKQISRPDIQHDREFVKNLESIVVYWTTQIRTLINDKTLVAQHDFVVPTEEYEFWLYRFEVLQGLDTQLQNEDVQQIIHVLRNSHSVYIKQVDELIEECHNEMEEA
;
A
#
# COMPACT_ATOMS: atom_id res chain seq x y z
N LEU A 1 -4.85 -18.60 -18.31
CA LEU A 1 -4.79 -17.16 -18.68
C LEU A 1 -4.75 -16.22 -17.48
N CYS A 2 -5.59 -16.43 -16.44
CA CYS A 2 -5.62 -15.55 -15.26
C CYS A 2 -4.29 -15.51 -14.46
N TYR A 3 -3.61 -16.67 -14.33
CA TYR A 3 -2.34 -16.78 -13.58
C TYR A 3 -1.20 -15.94 -14.17
N LEU A 4 -1.04 -15.94 -15.49
CA LEU A 4 -0.03 -15.12 -16.19
C LEU A 4 -0.36 -13.63 -16.11
N THR A 5 -1.65 -13.27 -16.06
CA THR A 5 -2.09 -11.88 -15.90
C THR A 5 -1.83 -11.40 -14.48
N SER A 6 -2.15 -12.22 -13.46
CA SER A 6 -1.80 -11.93 -12.07
C SER A 6 -0.29 -11.90 -11.83
N LEU A 7 0.49 -12.73 -12.54
CA LEU A 7 1.96 -12.69 -12.51
C LEU A 7 2.49 -11.42 -13.20
N HIS A 8 1.89 -11.00 -14.31
CA HIS A 8 2.24 -9.78 -15.03
C HIS A 8 1.95 -8.53 -14.19
N TYR A 9 0.83 -8.49 -13.45
CA TYR A 9 0.56 -7.40 -12.51
C TYR A 9 1.52 -7.41 -11.30
N LYS A 10 1.93 -8.60 -10.84
CA LYS A 10 2.97 -8.77 -9.81
C LYS A 10 4.38 -8.40 -10.32
N MET A 11 4.61 -8.47 -11.64
CA MET A 11 5.85 -8.08 -12.32
C MET A 11 5.87 -6.62 -12.79
N ALA A 12 4.75 -5.88 -12.69
CA ALA A 12 4.65 -4.49 -13.13
C ALA A 12 4.82 -3.46 -11.98
N GLY A 13 5.23 -3.90 -10.78
CA GLY A 13 5.43 -3.02 -9.63
C GLY A 13 4.17 -2.27 -9.14
N LEU A 14 3.00 -2.63 -9.66
CA LEU A 14 1.73 -2.01 -9.36
C LEU A 14 1.04 -2.80 -8.25
N THR A 15 1.50 -2.67 -7.01
CA THR A 15 0.59 -2.79 -5.87
C THR A 15 -0.38 -1.64 -5.98
N VAL A 16 -1.44 -1.77 -6.78
CA VAL A 16 -2.54 -0.80 -6.79
C VAL A 16 -3.24 -0.94 -5.45
N LEU A 17 -3.08 0.04 -4.56
CA LEU A 17 -3.97 0.22 -3.42
C LEU A 17 -5.37 0.31 -4.00
N TYR A 18 -6.16 -0.74 -3.80
CA TYR A 18 -7.53 -0.78 -4.25
C TYR A 18 -8.28 0.35 -3.55
N VAL A 19 -8.69 1.35 -4.33
CA VAL A 19 -9.56 2.43 -3.88
C VAL A 19 -11.01 2.03 -4.22
N PRO A 20 -11.81 1.57 -3.25
CA PRO A 20 -13.19 1.21 -3.53
C PRO A 20 -13.99 2.43 -3.96
N TYR A 21 -14.98 2.21 -4.84
CA TYR A 21 -15.95 3.21 -5.31
C TYR A 21 -16.67 3.97 -4.17
N VAL A 22 -16.62 3.44 -2.96
CA VAL A 22 -17.06 4.04 -1.69
C VAL A 22 -16.45 5.44 -1.46
N VAL A 23 -15.27 5.75 -1.99
CA VAL A 23 -14.66 7.09 -1.92
C VAL A 23 -15.56 8.18 -2.52
N LYS A 24 -16.32 7.86 -3.58
CA LYS A 24 -17.26 8.83 -4.18
C LYS A 24 -18.41 9.24 -3.25
N GLN A 25 -18.60 8.52 -2.14
CA GLN A 25 -19.61 8.84 -1.13
C GLN A 25 -19.06 9.73 -0.01
N ILE A 26 -17.74 9.95 0.06
CA ILE A 26 -17.09 10.82 1.06
C ILE A 26 -17.53 12.28 0.92
N SER A 27 -17.94 12.72 -0.28
CA SER A 27 -18.45 14.09 -0.49
C SER A 27 -19.78 14.39 0.23
N ARG A 28 -20.40 13.41 0.90
CA ARG A 28 -21.62 13.63 1.67
C ARG A 28 -21.30 14.32 3.00
N PRO A 29 -22.05 15.38 3.38
CA PRO A 29 -21.93 15.96 4.72
C PRO A 29 -22.25 14.88 5.78
N ASP A 30 -21.54 14.94 6.92
CA ASP A 30 -21.69 14.05 8.08
C ASP A 30 -21.29 12.57 7.90
N ILE A 31 -20.59 12.21 6.82
CA ILE A 31 -20.15 10.82 6.57
C ILE A 31 -19.28 10.24 7.70
N GLN A 32 -18.56 11.08 8.43
CA GLN A 32 -17.75 10.70 9.59
C GLN A 32 -18.58 10.22 10.79
N HIS A 33 -19.87 10.51 10.82
CA HIS A 33 -20.80 10.04 11.85
C HIS A 33 -21.54 8.75 11.45
N ASP A 34 -21.44 8.34 10.18
CA ASP A 34 -21.96 7.07 9.69
C ASP A 34 -21.03 5.91 10.11
N ARG A 35 -21.44 5.22 11.18
CA ARG A 35 -20.67 4.12 11.76
C ARG A 35 -20.45 2.95 10.80
N GLU A 36 -21.41 2.66 9.92
CA GLU A 36 -21.29 1.54 8.98
C GLU A 36 -20.29 1.89 7.87
N PHE A 37 -20.35 3.13 7.38
CA PHE A 37 -19.39 3.66 6.43
C PHE A 37 -17.95 3.67 6.98
N VAL A 38 -17.77 4.22 8.19
CA VAL A 38 -16.46 4.26 8.85
C VAL A 38 -15.91 2.85 9.03
N LYS A 39 -16.72 1.89 9.49
CA LYS A 39 -16.30 0.49 9.66
C LYS A 39 -15.85 -0.17 8.35
N ASN A 40 -16.50 0.17 7.23
CA ASN A 40 -16.09 -0.31 5.92
C ASN A 40 -14.72 0.28 5.53
N LEU A 41 -14.50 1.58 5.75
CA LEU A 41 -13.19 2.21 5.54
C LEU A 41 -12.10 1.62 6.42
N GLU A 42 -12.40 1.32 7.68
CA GLU A 42 -11.47 0.62 8.59
C GLU A 42 -11.03 -0.73 8.03
N SER A 43 -11.97 -1.51 7.49
CA SER A 43 -11.66 -2.82 6.90
C SER A 43 -10.76 -2.71 5.67
N ILE A 44 -10.97 -1.68 4.84
CA ILE A 44 -10.13 -1.38 3.67
C ILE A 44 -8.71 -1.01 4.11
N VAL A 45 -8.61 -0.16 5.13
CA VAL A 45 -7.33 0.30 5.65
C VAL A 45 -6.53 -0.83 6.30
N VAL A 46 -7.17 -1.73 7.06
CA VAL A 46 -6.50 -2.92 7.62
C VAL A 46 -5.94 -3.81 6.50
N TYR A 47 -6.68 -3.94 5.40
CA TYR A 47 -6.21 -4.67 4.23
C TYR A 47 -4.99 -4.00 3.59
N TRP A 48 -5.02 -2.67 3.40
CA TRP A 48 -3.87 -1.90 2.92
C TRP A 48 -2.65 -2.06 3.83
N THR A 49 -2.83 -1.94 5.15
CA THR A 49 -1.74 -2.10 6.12
C THR A 49 -1.08 -3.46 6.02
N THR A 50 -1.86 -4.52 5.83
CA THR A 50 -1.32 -5.88 5.67
C THR A 50 -0.53 -6.01 4.37
N GLN A 51 -1.10 -5.53 3.25
CA GLN A 51 -0.47 -5.60 1.93
C GLN A 51 0.85 -4.82 1.88
N ILE A 52 0.86 -3.59 2.38
CA ILE A 52 2.04 -2.73 2.39
C ILE A 52 3.13 -3.34 3.28
N ARG A 53 2.77 -3.83 4.48
CA ARG A 53 3.75 -4.47 5.36
C ARG A 53 4.35 -5.73 4.74
N THR A 54 3.55 -6.55 4.06
CA THR A 54 4.09 -7.70 3.31
C THR A 54 5.07 -7.27 2.23
N LEU A 55 4.77 -6.19 1.52
CA LEU A 55 5.63 -5.66 0.45
C LEU A 55 6.95 -5.10 0.96
N ILE A 56 6.90 -4.28 2.03
CA ILE A 56 8.09 -3.73 2.68
C ILE A 56 9.02 -4.86 3.13
N ASN A 57 8.46 -5.89 3.75
CA ASN A 57 9.21 -7.03 4.27
C ASN A 57 9.70 -8.03 3.20
N ASP A 58 9.29 -7.92 1.93
CA ASP A 58 9.66 -8.86 0.87
C ASP A 58 11.08 -8.63 0.32
N LYS A 59 12.09 -8.61 1.20
CA LYS A 59 13.51 -8.38 0.86
C LYS A 59 14.21 -9.65 0.33
N THR A 60 13.44 -10.69 -0.05
CA THR A 60 14.01 -11.99 -0.42
C THR A 60 14.22 -12.06 -1.93
N LEU A 61 15.48 -12.07 -2.35
CA LEU A 61 15.84 -12.44 -3.71
C LEU A 61 15.65 -13.96 -3.89
N VAL A 62 14.63 -14.36 -4.67
CA VAL A 62 14.44 -15.78 -5.02
C VAL A 62 15.30 -16.11 -6.24
N ALA A 63 16.54 -16.54 -6.00
CA ALA A 63 17.42 -17.03 -7.05
C ALA A 63 17.13 -18.49 -7.41
N GLN A 64 17.11 -18.80 -8.70
CA GLN A 64 16.89 -20.18 -9.19
C GLN A 64 18.12 -21.09 -9.05
N HIS A 65 19.29 -20.52 -8.74
CA HIS A 65 20.56 -21.22 -8.57
C HIS A 65 21.26 -20.66 -7.33
N ASP A 66 22.05 -21.48 -6.62
CA ASP A 66 22.78 -21.11 -5.38
C ASP A 66 23.81 -19.96 -5.56
N PHE A 67 23.88 -19.35 -6.74
CA PHE A 67 24.79 -18.26 -7.09
C PHE A 67 23.99 -17.06 -7.59
N VAL A 68 23.79 -16.10 -6.71
CA VAL A 68 23.32 -14.76 -7.07
C VAL A 68 24.48 -13.99 -7.69
N VAL A 69 24.29 -13.42 -8.88
CA VAL A 69 25.29 -12.56 -9.51
C VAL A 69 25.06 -11.10 -9.08
N PRO A 70 26.10 -10.26 -8.87
CA PRO A 70 25.92 -8.86 -8.45
C PRO A 70 24.95 -8.04 -9.31
N THR A 71 24.84 -8.36 -10.61
CA THR A 71 23.87 -7.74 -11.51
C THR A 71 22.43 -8.09 -11.14
N GLU A 72 22.16 -9.32 -10.72
CA GLU A 72 20.82 -9.73 -10.27
C GLU A 72 20.42 -9.06 -8.96
N GLU A 73 21.37 -8.84 -8.04
CA GLU A 73 21.13 -8.04 -6.83
C GLU A 73 20.80 -6.59 -7.17
N TYR A 74 21.59 -5.97 -8.07
CA TYR A 74 21.36 -4.59 -8.49
C TYR A 74 19.96 -4.41 -9.10
N GLU A 75 19.58 -5.27 -10.06
CA GLU A 75 18.26 -5.21 -10.70
C GLU A 75 17.12 -5.44 -9.68
N PHE A 76 17.34 -6.31 -8.70
CA PHE A 76 16.35 -6.54 -7.63
C PHE A 76 16.17 -5.30 -6.74
N TRP A 77 17.26 -4.66 -6.30
CA TRP A 77 17.18 -3.46 -5.47
C TRP A 77 16.59 -2.28 -6.25
N LEU A 78 16.96 -2.13 -7.53
CA LEU A 78 16.36 -1.12 -8.41
C LEU A 78 14.85 -1.33 -8.56
N TYR A 79 14.41 -2.56 -8.83
CA TYR A 79 12.99 -2.90 -8.89
C TYR A 79 12.29 -2.60 -7.55
N ARG A 80 12.88 -2.97 -6.42
CA ARG A 80 12.30 -2.68 -5.09
C ARG A 80 12.15 -1.18 -4.87
N PHE A 81 13.14 -0.38 -5.24
CA PHE A 81 13.07 1.07 -5.16
C PHE A 81 11.90 1.64 -5.98
N GLU A 82 11.75 1.21 -7.24
CA GLU A 82 10.63 1.63 -8.10
C GLU A 82 9.26 1.28 -7.49
N VAL A 83 9.15 0.09 -6.88
CA VAL A 83 7.94 -0.35 -6.21
C VAL A 83 7.62 0.52 -4.99
N LEU A 84 8.61 0.83 -4.14
CA LEU A 84 8.42 1.70 -2.98
C LEU A 84 8.01 3.12 -3.41
N GLN A 85 8.62 3.66 -4.46
CA GLN A 85 8.25 4.94 -5.03
C GLN A 85 6.81 4.94 -5.58
N GLY A 86 6.40 3.85 -6.24
CA GLY A 86 5.03 3.66 -6.71
C GLY A 86 4.02 3.60 -5.56
N LEU A 87 4.38 2.94 -4.47
CA LEU A 87 3.57 2.87 -3.25
C LEU A 87 3.40 4.25 -2.60
N ASP A 88 4.48 5.01 -2.42
CA ASP A 88 4.40 6.37 -1.87
C ASP A 88 3.49 7.27 -2.73
N THR A 89 3.66 7.23 -4.05
CA THR A 89 2.79 7.98 -4.98
C THR A 89 1.31 7.64 -4.77
N GLN A 90 0.98 6.38 -4.47
CA GLN A 90 -0.40 5.97 -4.19
C GLN A 90 -0.87 6.37 -2.80
N LEU A 91 0.00 6.34 -1.79
CA LEU A 91 -0.31 6.87 -0.47
C LEU A 91 -0.62 8.36 -0.53
N GLN A 92 0.07 9.13 -1.38
CA GLN A 92 -0.20 10.54 -1.63
C GLN A 92 -1.43 10.80 -2.53
N ASN A 93 -2.08 9.76 -3.06
CA ASN A 93 -3.27 9.93 -3.90
C ASN A 93 -4.40 10.60 -3.10
N GLU A 94 -5.11 11.55 -3.73
CA GLU A 94 -6.18 12.31 -3.10
C GLU A 94 -7.27 11.42 -2.49
N ASP A 95 -7.68 10.36 -3.19
CA ASP A 95 -8.72 9.45 -2.72
C ASP A 95 -8.28 8.69 -1.46
N VAL A 96 -7.01 8.29 -1.40
CA VAL A 96 -6.40 7.61 -0.25
C VAL A 96 -6.30 8.58 0.94
N GLN A 97 -5.83 9.80 0.69
CA GLN A 97 -5.74 10.85 1.70
C GLN A 97 -7.12 11.22 2.27
N GLN A 98 -8.17 11.24 1.44
CA GLN A 98 -9.54 11.45 1.90
C GLN A 98 -10.02 10.34 2.85
N ILE A 99 -9.74 9.07 2.54
CA ILE A 99 -10.07 7.95 3.43
C ILE A 99 -9.35 8.10 4.78
N ILE A 100 -8.04 8.39 4.76
CA ILE A 100 -7.24 8.60 5.96
C ILE A 100 -7.79 9.77 6.78
N HIS A 101 -8.19 10.86 6.11
CA HIS A 101 -8.78 12.03 6.76
C HIS A 101 -10.10 11.71 7.47
N VAL A 102 -11.01 10.97 6.81
CA VAL A 102 -12.27 10.53 7.44
C VAL A 102 -12.00 9.68 8.68
N LEU A 103 -11.05 8.73 8.60
CA LEU A 103 -10.69 7.87 9.74
C LEU A 103 -10.03 8.64 10.89
N ARG A 104 -9.23 9.67 10.60
CA ARG A 104 -8.69 10.60 11.62
C ARG A 104 -9.81 11.33 12.34
N ASN A 105 -10.77 11.89 11.59
CA ASN A 105 -11.88 12.66 12.14
C ASN A 105 -12.89 11.79 12.90
N SER A 106 -13.03 10.51 12.52
CA SER A 106 -13.90 9.56 13.22
C SER A 106 -13.25 8.94 14.46
N HIS A 107 -12.01 9.33 14.80
CA HIS A 107 -11.20 8.73 15.87
C HIS A 107 -11.08 7.19 15.76
N SER A 108 -10.89 6.69 14.54
CA SER A 108 -10.71 5.26 14.30
C SER A 108 -9.52 4.70 15.07
N VAL A 109 -9.67 3.50 15.64
CA VAL A 109 -8.59 2.80 16.35
C VAL A 109 -7.44 2.36 15.43
N TYR A 110 -7.68 2.31 14.12
CA TYR A 110 -6.69 1.86 13.14
C TYR A 110 -5.76 2.98 12.67
N ILE A 111 -6.07 4.24 12.97
CA ILE A 111 -5.30 5.36 12.42
C ILE A 111 -3.83 5.35 12.84
N LYS A 112 -3.54 4.95 14.08
CA LYS A 112 -2.16 4.85 14.58
C LYS A 112 -1.34 3.85 13.76
N GLN A 113 -1.95 2.71 13.39
CA GLN A 113 -1.28 1.69 12.58
C GLN A 113 -1.06 2.16 11.13
N VAL A 114 -1.91 3.06 10.63
CA VAL A 114 -1.71 3.68 9.31
C VAL A 114 -0.57 4.68 9.35
N ASP A 115 -0.55 5.55 10.35
CA ASP A 115 0.49 6.56 10.52
C ASP A 115 1.87 5.88 10.67
N GLU A 116 1.95 4.84 11.51
CA GLU A 116 3.18 4.02 11.67
C GLU A 116 3.63 3.37 10.35
N LEU A 117 2.69 2.88 9.55
CA LEU A 117 2.99 2.25 8.26
C LEU A 117 3.49 3.26 7.21
N ILE A 118 2.92 4.47 7.19
CA ILE A 118 3.38 5.55 6.30
C ILE A 118 4.79 5.97 6.68
N GLU A 119 5.08 6.09 7.97
CA GLU A 119 6.42 6.36 8.49
C GLU A 119 7.41 5.25 8.12
N GLU A 120 7.03 3.98 8.31
CA GLU A 120 7.82 2.81 7.89
C GLU A 120 8.13 2.83 6.39
N CYS A 121 7.15 3.17 5.56
CA CYS A 121 7.32 3.28 4.11
C CYS A 121 8.31 4.39 3.72
N HIS A 122 8.22 5.57 4.36
CA HIS A 122 9.15 6.67 4.09
C HIS A 122 10.58 6.30 4.52
N ASN A 123 10.76 5.69 5.69
CA ASN A 123 12.07 5.26 6.18
C ASN A 123 12.72 4.24 5.23
N GLU A 124 11.96 3.26 4.75
CA GLU A 124 12.45 2.27 3.79
C GLU A 124 12.81 2.88 2.42
N MET A 125 12.18 3.99 2.03
CA MET A 125 12.59 4.74 0.84
C MET A 125 13.87 5.55 1.05
N GLU A 126 14.12 6.06 2.25
CA GLU A 126 15.37 6.75 2.57
C GLU A 126 16.57 5.80 2.67
N GLU A 127 16.33 4.53 3.05
CA GLU A 127 17.36 3.49 3.17
C GLU A 127 17.70 2.78 1.84
N ALA A 128 16.81 2.84 0.84
CA ALA A 128 16.96 2.17 -0.46
C ALA A 128 17.86 2.94 -1.45
#